data_AF-A0A2K3KW39-F1
#
_entry.id   AF-A0A2K3KW39-F1
#
_cell.length_a   1.000
_cell.length_b   1.000
_cell.length_c   1.000
_cell.angle_alpha   90.00
_cell.angle_beta   90.00
_cell.angle_gamma   90.00
#
_symmetry.space_group_name_H-M   'P 1'
#
loop_
_entity.id
_entity.type
_entity.pdbx_description
1 polymer ?
#
loop_
_entity_poly.entity_id
_entity_poly.type
_entity_poly.pdbx_seq_one_letter_code
_entity_poly.pdbx_strand_id
1 'polypeptide(L)'
;MSGLKVNFSKSMLVGVNISDSWLGEAASVLRCKVGKIPFLYLGLQIGGDPRRLSFWDPVLHRIKNRLSGWKNRFLSFGGRLVLLRSVLTSLPVYALSFFKAPS
;
A
#
# COMPACT_ATOMS: atom_id res chain seq x y z
N MET A 1 3.81 -21.50 23.53
CA MET A 1 3.69 -20.03 23.37
C MET A 1 4.75 -19.57 22.37
N SER A 2 4.39 -18.77 21.36
CA SER A 2 5.28 -18.46 20.23
C SER A 2 6.40 -17.44 20.52
N GLY A 3 6.39 -16.77 21.68
CA GLY A 3 7.38 -15.74 22.04
C GLY A 3 7.25 -14.42 21.26
N LEU A 4 6.27 -14.30 20.38
CA LEU A 4 6.05 -13.11 19.55
C LEU A 4 5.35 -11.99 20.33
N LYS A 5 5.71 -10.73 20.02
CA LYS A 5 5.12 -9.52 20.60
C LYS A 5 4.48 -8.66 19.51
N VAL A 6 3.29 -8.15 19.79
CA VAL A 6 2.56 -7.23 18.90
C VAL A 6 3.31 -5.89 18.77
N ASN A 7 3.39 -5.36 17.55
CA ASN A 7 3.93 -4.04 17.28
C ASN A 7 2.81 -3.00 17.16
N PHE A 8 2.45 -2.39 18.29
CA PHE A 8 1.38 -1.39 18.36
C PHE A 8 1.63 -0.10 17.56
N SER A 9 2.86 0.19 17.13
CA SER A 9 3.11 1.35 16.25
C SER A 9 2.70 1.08 14.80
N LYS A 10 2.64 -0.20 14.40
CA LYS A 10 2.21 -0.65 13.06
C LYS A 10 0.81 -1.27 13.04
N SER A 11 0.27 -1.62 14.21
CA SER A 11 -1.06 -2.22 14.35
C SER A 11 -2.14 -1.17 14.58
N MET A 12 -3.28 -1.36 13.93
CA MET A 12 -4.50 -0.57 14.14
C MET A 12 -5.73 -1.47 13.98
N LEU A 13 -6.84 -1.09 14.63
CA LEU A 13 -8.14 -1.73 14.48
C LEU A 13 -9.02 -0.88 13.57
N VAL A 14 -9.60 -1.49 12.54
CA VAL A 14 -10.47 -0.80 11.58
C VAL A 14 -11.83 -1.47 11.61
N GLY A 15 -12.88 -0.69 11.84
CA GLY A 15 -14.25 -1.17 11.83
C GLY A 15 -14.89 -1.10 10.44
N VAL A 16 -15.68 -2.11 10.10
CA VAL A 16 -16.54 -2.12 8.91
C VAL A 16 -17.97 -2.36 9.37
N ASN A 17 -18.87 -1.40 9.11
CA ASN A 17 -20.28 -1.49 9.49
C ASN A 17 -20.54 -1.74 10.99
N ILE A 18 -19.74 -1.10 11.85
CA ILE A 18 -19.87 -1.15 13.32
C ILE A 18 -19.86 0.28 13.89
N SER A 19 -20.40 0.47 15.10
CA SER A 19 -20.41 1.79 15.74
C SER A 19 -19.02 2.20 16.20
N ASP A 20 -18.75 3.51 16.13
CA ASP A 20 -17.49 4.09 16.62
C ASP A 20 -17.29 3.86 18.13
N SER A 21 -18.39 3.78 18.90
CA SER A 21 -18.35 3.49 20.33
C SER A 21 -17.75 2.11 20.60
N TRP A 22 -18.28 1.07 19.95
CA TRP A 22 -17.79 -0.30 20.11
C TRP A 22 -16.35 -0.44 19.58
N LEU A 23 -16.05 0.19 18.44
CA LEU A 23 -14.70 0.19 17.87
C LEU A 23 -13.67 0.81 18.83
N GLY A 24 -14.04 1.90 19.49
CA GLY A 24 -13.21 2.56 20.51
C GLY A 24 -12.95 1.68 21.73
N GLU A 25 -13.99 1.02 22.25
CA GLU A 25 -13.88 0.06 23.36
C GLU A 25 -12.97 -1.11 22.99
N ALA A 26 -13.18 -1.72 21.82
CA ALA A 26 -12.38 -2.84 21.34
C ALA A 26 -10.91 -2.45 21.13
N ALA A 27 -10.63 -1.27 20.55
CA ALA A 27 -9.27 -0.77 20.38
C ALA A 27 -8.57 -0.49 21.71
N SER A 28 -9.31 0.00 22.72
CA SER A 28 -8.80 0.22 24.08
C SER A 28 -8.38 -1.10 24.75
N VAL A 29 -9.24 -2.13 24.67
CA VAL A 29 -8.94 -3.48 25.19
C VAL A 29 -7.71 -4.07 24.51
N LEU A 30 -7.62 -3.93 23.18
CA LEU A 30 -6.48 -4.42 22.39
C LEU A 30 -5.23 -3.53 22.50
N ARG A 31 -5.32 -2.36 23.14
CA ARG A 31 -4.24 -1.37 23.24
C ARG A 31 -3.66 -0.94 21.87
N CYS A 32 -4.51 -0.88 20.85
CA CYS A 32 -4.13 -0.46 19.50
C CYS A 32 -4.87 0.80 19.08
N LYS A 33 -4.40 1.44 18.00
CA LYS A 33 -5.03 2.66 17.48
C LYS A 33 -6.27 2.31 16.67
N VAL A 34 -7.30 3.15 16.70
CA VAL A 34 -8.39 3.08 15.72
C VAL A 34 -7.89 3.61 14.38
N GLY A 35 -8.00 2.80 13.33
CA GLY A 35 -7.70 3.16 11.95
C GLY A 35 -8.94 3.54 11.16
N LYS A 36 -8.74 4.05 9.94
CA LYS A 36 -9.81 4.45 9.03
C LYS A 36 -9.55 3.90 7.63
N ILE A 37 -10.63 3.70 6.88
CA ILE A 37 -10.59 3.36 5.46
C ILE A 37 -10.64 4.66 4.63
N PRO A 38 -9.89 4.76 3.51
CA PRO A 38 -8.93 3.78 3.02
C PRO A 38 -7.57 3.87 3.70
N PHE A 39 -6.86 2.74 3.80
CA PHE A 39 -5.49 2.67 4.32
C PHE A 39 -4.59 1.79 3.43
N LEU A 40 -3.27 1.96 3.54
CA LEU A 40 -2.31 1.19 2.76
C LEU A 40 -1.95 -0.13 3.44
N TYR A 41 -2.09 -1.23 2.71
CA TYR A 41 -1.63 -2.56 3.13
C TYR A 41 -0.93 -3.24 1.97
N LEU A 42 0.31 -3.70 2.19
CA LEU A 42 1.18 -4.27 1.14
C LEU A 42 1.39 -3.36 -0.09
N GLY A 43 1.06 -2.07 0.03
CA GLY A 43 1.11 -1.12 -1.08
C GLY A 43 -0.16 -0.96 -1.89
N LEU A 44 -1.26 -1.58 -1.46
CA LEU A 44 -2.59 -1.42 -2.03
C LEU A 44 -3.45 -0.60 -1.07
N GLN A 45 -4.35 0.24 -1.59
CA GLN A 45 -5.35 0.91 -0.76
C GLN A 45 -6.50 -0.04 -0.46
N ILE A 46 -6.63 -0.45 0.80
CA ILE A 46 -7.77 -1.24 1.27
C ILE A 46 -8.97 -0.32 1.45
N GLY A 47 -10.10 -0.72 0.86
CA GLY A 47 -11.39 -0.02 0.95
C GLY A 47 -11.44 1.33 0.21
N GLY A 48 -10.48 1.58 -0.68
CA GLY A 48 -10.57 2.67 -1.65
C GLY A 48 -11.38 2.27 -2.90
N ASP A 49 -11.74 3.26 -3.72
CA ASP A 49 -12.48 3.03 -4.98
C ASP A 49 -11.52 2.99 -6.18
N PRO A 50 -11.24 1.82 -6.78
CA PRO A 50 -10.29 1.69 -7.89
C PRO A 50 -10.74 2.40 -9.18
N ARG A 51 -12.00 2.85 -9.27
CA ARG A 51 -12.49 3.66 -10.40
C ARG A 51 -12.00 5.11 -10.32
N ARG A 52 -11.56 5.58 -9.15
CA ARG A 52 -11.05 6.94 -8.95
C ARG A 52 -9.55 6.98 -9.24
N LEU A 53 -9.09 8.02 -9.93
CA LEU A 53 -7.66 8.19 -10.23
C LEU A 53 -6.80 8.29 -8.95
N SER A 54 -7.30 8.96 -7.91
CA SER A 54 -6.58 9.13 -6.64
C SER A 54 -6.29 7.82 -5.89
N PHE A 55 -7.03 6.75 -6.17
CA PHE A 55 -6.74 5.42 -5.64
C PHE A 55 -5.37 4.91 -6.08
N TRP A 56 -4.94 5.28 -7.29
CA TRP A 56 -3.72 4.80 -7.93
C TRP A 56 -2.49 5.63 -7.58
N ASP A 57 -2.65 6.79 -6.92
CA ASP A 57 -1.54 7.68 -6.54
C ASP A 57 -0.43 6.98 -5.75
N PRO A 58 -0.70 6.09 -4.77
CA PRO A 58 0.36 5.40 -4.04
C PRO A 58 1.18 4.45 -4.93
N VAL A 59 0.52 3.79 -5.89
CA VAL A 59 1.19 2.91 -6.87
C VAL A 59 2.07 3.74 -7.80
N LEU A 60 1.55 4.86 -8.31
CA LEU A 60 2.29 5.80 -9.16
C LEU A 60 3.49 6.39 -8.42
N HIS A 61 3.31 6.79 -7.16
CA HIS A 61 4.40 7.32 -6.34
C HIS A 61 5.49 6.26 -6.12
N ARG A 62 5.11 5.00 -5.89
CA ARG A 62 6.07 3.89 -5.76
C ARG A 62 6.84 3.65 -7.06
N ILE A 63 6.17 3.67 -8.22
CA ILE A 63 6.82 3.55 -9.53
C ILE A 63 7.82 4.70 -9.72
N LYS A 64 7.40 5.96 -9.50
CA LYS A 64 8.27 7.13 -9.61
C LYS A 64 9.49 7.04 -8.70
N ASN A 65 9.29 6.65 -7.44
CA ASN A 65 10.38 6.51 -6.47
C ASN A 65 11.38 5.43 -6.89
N ARG A 66 10.92 4.29 -7.42
CA ARG A 66 11.81 3.23 -7.93
C ARG A 66 12.55 3.64 -9.20
N LEU A 67 11.92 4.46 -10.05
CA LEU A 67 12.52 4.98 -11.28
C LEU A 67 13.37 6.25 -11.09
N SER A 68 13.41 6.81 -9.89
CA SER A 68 14.18 8.04 -9.60
C SER A 68 15.66 7.91 -9.98
N GLY A 69 16.23 6.71 -9.85
CA GLY A 69 17.61 6.40 -10.23
C GLY A 69 17.87 6.21 -11.73
N TRP A 70 16.85 6.21 -12.60
CA TRP A 70 17.00 5.90 -14.03
C TRP A 70 17.99 6.81 -14.77
N LYS A 71 18.04 8.09 -14.41
CA LYS A 71 18.95 9.08 -15.01
C LYS A 71 20.37 9.05 -14.42
N ASN A 72 20.69 8.08 -13.58
CA ASN A 72 22.02 7.97 -13.00
C ASN A 72 23.09 7.75 -14.11
N ARG A 73 24.17 8.54 -14.04
CA ARG A 73 25.31 8.46 -14.96
C ARG A 73 26.03 7.11 -14.92
N PHE A 74 25.92 6.37 -13.82
CA PHE A 74 26.53 5.05 -13.66
C PHE A 74 25.72 3.89 -14.26
N LEU A 75 24.50 4.15 -14.75
CA LEU A 75 23.71 3.13 -15.42
C LEU A 75 23.99 3.12 -16.93
N SER A 76 24.46 1.99 -17.42
CA SER A 76 24.53 1.69 -18.85
C SER A 76 23.13 1.68 -19.47
N PHE A 77 23.05 1.79 -20.80
CA PHE A 77 21.76 1.69 -21.51
C PHE A 77 21.02 0.38 -21.19
N GLY A 78 21.74 -0.75 -21.14
CA GLY A 78 21.17 -2.04 -20.74
C GLY A 78 20.69 -2.05 -19.29
N GLY A 79 21.49 -1.51 -18.36
CA GLY A 79 21.11 -1.40 -16.94
C GLY A 79 19.88 -0.53 -16.72
N ARG A 80 19.77 0.57 -17.48
CA ARG A 80 18.54 1.35 -17.57
C ARG A 80 17.40 0.45 -18.03
N LEU A 81 17.43 -0.11 -19.25
CA LEU A 81 16.34 -0.94 -19.78
C LEU A 81 15.83 -2.01 -18.80
N VAL A 82 16.75 -2.70 -18.11
CA VAL A 82 16.42 -3.68 -17.06
C VAL A 82 15.67 -3.05 -15.89
N LEU A 83 16.10 -1.88 -15.40
CA LEU A 83 15.40 -1.12 -14.36
C LEU A 83 13.96 -0.75 -14.79
N LEU A 84 13.76 -0.21 -16.00
CA LEU A 84 12.40 0.10 -16.47
C LEU A 84 11.54 -1.15 -16.53
N ARG A 85 12.05 -2.24 -17.13
CA ARG A 85 11.31 -3.50 -17.22
C ARG A 85 10.93 -4.00 -15.84
N SER A 86 11.90 -4.11 -14.92
CA SER A 86 11.65 -4.63 -13.57
C SER A 86 10.55 -3.85 -12.84
N VAL A 87 10.55 -2.51 -12.93
CA VAL A 87 9.57 -1.67 -12.21
C VAL A 87 8.21 -1.65 -12.90
N LEU A 88 8.17 -1.45 -14.23
CA LEU A 88 6.94 -1.31 -15.00
C LEU A 88 6.23 -2.63 -15.26
N THR A 89 6.89 -3.78 -15.10
CA THR A 89 6.20 -5.07 -15.12
C THR A 89 5.67 -5.42 -13.74
N SER A 90 6.52 -5.44 -12.71
CA SER A 90 6.13 -6.01 -11.41
C SER A 90 5.09 -5.20 -10.65
N LEU A 91 5.23 -3.86 -10.58
CA LEU A 91 4.32 -3.04 -9.77
C LEU A 91 2.93 -2.89 -10.39
N PRO A 92 2.78 -2.59 -11.70
CA PRO A 92 1.47 -2.55 -12.33
C PRO A 92 0.78 -3.91 -12.35
N VAL A 93 1.50 -5.00 -12.67
CA VAL A 93 0.91 -6.35 -12.68
C VAL A 93 0.40 -6.72 -11.28
N TYR A 94 1.18 -6.44 -10.23
CA TYR A 94 0.72 -6.66 -8.85
C TYR A 94 -0.52 -5.86 -8.51
N ALA A 95 -0.62 -4.57 -8.90
CA ALA A 95 -1.81 -3.78 -8.59
C ALA A 95 -3.05 -4.23 -9.39
N LEU A 96 -2.84 -4.53 -10.67
CA LEU A 96 -3.89 -4.93 -11.61
C LEU A 96 -4.41 -6.36 -11.37
N SER A 97 -3.65 -7.22 -10.68
CA SER A 97 -4.15 -8.54 -10.27
C SER A 97 -5.24 -8.46 -9.19
N PHE A 98 -5.34 -7.34 -8.46
CA PHE A 98 -6.38 -7.13 -7.43
C PHE A 98 -7.49 -6.18 -7.89
N PHE A 99 -7.15 -5.17 -8.70
CA PHE A 99 -8.07 -4.10 -9.06
C PHE A 99 -8.15 -3.90 -10.57
N LYS A 100 -9.36 -3.71 -11.08
CA LYS A 100 -9.57 -3.32 -12.48
C LYS A 100 -9.10 -1.87 -12.67
N ALA A 101 -8.32 -1.63 -13.72
CA ALA A 101 -7.94 -0.28 -14.11
C ALA A 101 -9.19 0.59 -14.33
N PRO A 102 -9.13 1.89 -14.00
CA PRO A 102 -10.20 2.82 -14.31
C PRO A 102 -10.35 2.89 -15.84
N SER A 103 -11.60 2.94 -16.29
CA SER A 103 -11.98 3.12 -17.69
C SER A 103 -11.74 4.55 -18.16
#